data_AF-A0A1M7YZS6-F1
#
_entry.id   AF-A0A1M7YZS6-F1
#
_cell.length_a   1.000
_cell.length_b   1.000
_cell.length_c   1.000
_cell.angle_alpha   90.00
_cell.angle_beta   90.00
_cell.angle_gamma   90.00
#
_symmetry.space_group_name_H-M   'P 1'
#
loop_
_entity.id
_entity.type
_entity.pdbx_description
1 polymer ?
#
loop_
_entity_poly.entity_id
_entity_poly.type
_entity_poly.pdbx_seq_one_letter_code
_entity_poly.pdbx_strand_id
1 'polypeptide(L)'
;MAHLAYLTLKGEKQGLISSGCNTKDSMGNRYQETHTDQITVLACQYSLSKLPHQHGINHDGIQITKPKDKASPLLATAFAKQEHLEGTIDFYRTNEQGHYQKFYSVAFQKAVVSSVSDLTPHVIHSSGEEMHEVIGFRYKGVQWEHFPCGTLAYDGWEDANSIAAITPPLTTAERYAKQIKENMQAEKSAEQQAEKEKQSEQQRKQSDAKEEEDWKPVSGSYPILIYETQNQMDDFNAPDMVHGDESKETIEGYGFMKPFKQSQYTSHREGYTMYGEDQFSLPAAEHFKRMRSLANMFSPQWMNIDQRIGSQTSGIFSEMVDKFEQNEGGEYSNASLDNALKNHETTTDFHQALMNCLGEHVKNGTLDSDIVQISSQYMQSSKGVSLPHFNDKNPKDLLNGTVLTVHGIWSMQVYATKLEYKGKEIRGELQYKIQDHFGLDTEDINHPDLVDEDSNLIHSVPKKFEMLEGFRSWYLLQHYKPYDYQPFITTIQFTI
;
A
#
# COMPACT_ATOMS: atom_id res chain seq x y z
N MET A 1 38.18 2.65 12.00
CA MET A 1 37.24 2.64 10.86
C MET A 1 37.47 3.88 10.05
N ALA A 2 37.38 3.79 8.71
CA ALA A 2 37.63 4.92 7.82
C ALA A 2 36.73 6.12 8.18
N HIS A 3 37.32 7.31 8.21
CA HIS A 3 36.58 8.55 8.48
C HIS A 3 35.60 8.80 7.32
N LEU A 4 34.32 8.93 7.66
CA LEU A 4 33.26 9.20 6.69
C LEU A 4 33.02 10.72 6.63
N ALA A 5 32.91 11.23 5.42
CA ALA A 5 32.50 12.60 5.15
C ALA A 5 31.26 12.59 4.27
N TYR A 6 30.44 13.62 4.40
CA TYR A 6 29.20 13.75 3.62
C TYR A 6 29.08 15.15 3.04
N LEU A 7 28.63 15.23 1.80
CA LEU A 7 28.40 16.47 1.08
C LEU A 7 26.90 16.75 0.97
N THR A 8 26.48 17.87 1.52
CA THR A 8 25.18 18.48 1.17
C THR A 8 25.40 19.45 0.03
N LEU A 9 24.67 19.32 -1.08
CA LEU A 9 24.89 20.12 -2.28
C LEU A 9 23.59 20.67 -2.82
N LYS A 10 23.55 21.98 -3.07
CA LYS A 10 22.41 22.69 -3.62
C LYS A 10 22.83 23.45 -4.87
N GLY A 11 22.10 23.23 -5.96
CA GLY A 11 22.21 24.03 -7.18
C GLY A 11 21.22 25.19 -7.18
N GLU A 12 21.61 26.31 -7.78
CA GLU A 12 20.75 27.49 -7.94
C GLU A 12 19.48 27.19 -8.74
N LYS A 13 19.55 26.30 -9.73
CA LYS A 13 18.43 25.90 -10.59
C LYS A 13 17.88 24.53 -10.23
N GLN A 14 18.75 23.59 -9.84
CA GLN A 14 18.37 22.20 -9.55
C GLN A 14 17.85 21.98 -8.11
N GLY A 15 17.95 22.98 -7.23
CA GLY A 15 17.56 22.81 -5.83
C GLY A 15 18.51 21.89 -5.08
N LEU A 16 18.01 21.06 -4.14
CA LEU A 16 18.85 20.18 -3.32
C LEU A 16 19.31 18.96 -4.14
N ILE A 17 20.46 19.08 -4.80
CA ILE A 17 21.07 18.03 -5.64
C ILE A 17 21.36 16.76 -4.82
N SER A 18 21.77 16.91 -3.56
CA SER A 18 22.06 15.78 -2.69
C SER A 18 20.83 15.03 -2.16
N SER A 19 19.60 15.48 -2.48
CA SER A 19 18.38 14.89 -1.91
C SER A 19 18.15 13.45 -2.34
N GLY A 20 17.96 12.57 -1.35
CA GLY A 20 17.75 11.14 -1.53
C GLY A 20 18.92 10.42 -2.21
N CYS A 21 20.16 10.91 -2.07
CA CYS A 21 21.34 10.26 -2.65
C CYS A 21 21.82 9.08 -1.80
N ASN A 22 21.53 9.06 -0.50
CA ASN A 22 21.91 7.99 0.42
C ASN A 22 20.71 7.11 0.80
N THR A 23 19.86 6.80 -0.18
CA THR A 23 18.73 5.87 -0.05
C THR A 23 19.07 4.51 -0.62
N LYS A 24 18.28 3.50 -0.26
CA LYS A 24 18.40 2.15 -0.83
C LYS A 24 18.28 2.14 -2.37
N ASP A 25 17.40 2.96 -2.92
CA ASP A 25 17.21 3.06 -4.39
C ASP A 25 18.43 3.65 -5.10
N SER A 26 19.17 4.53 -4.42
CA SER A 26 20.36 5.20 -4.98
C SER A 26 21.64 4.39 -4.79
N MET A 27 21.85 3.88 -3.58
CA MET A 27 23.13 3.30 -3.12
C MET A 27 23.07 1.77 -2.88
N GLY A 28 21.92 1.14 -3.12
CA GLY A 28 21.71 -0.27 -2.79
C GLY A 28 21.94 -0.53 -1.31
N ASN A 29 22.64 -1.62 -0.98
CA ASN A 29 22.90 -2.03 0.41
C ASN A 29 23.91 -1.14 1.16
N ARG A 30 24.53 -0.16 0.49
CA ARG A 30 25.52 0.75 1.09
C ARG A 30 24.93 2.05 1.63
N TYR A 31 23.62 2.20 1.50
CA TYR A 31 22.91 3.37 1.97
C TYR A 31 23.04 3.55 3.48
N GLN A 32 22.92 4.78 3.95
CA GLN A 32 22.99 5.13 5.36
C GLN A 32 21.82 6.01 5.74
N GLU A 33 20.93 5.46 6.56
CA GLU A 33 19.64 6.09 6.94
C GLU A 33 19.80 7.45 7.61
N THR A 34 20.89 7.68 8.33
CA THR A 34 21.16 8.96 9.02
C THR A 34 21.64 10.07 8.08
N HIS A 35 21.95 9.75 6.81
CA HIS A 35 22.54 10.67 5.84
C HIS A 35 21.77 10.70 4.50
N THR A 36 20.47 10.39 4.51
CA THR A 36 19.60 10.22 3.33
C THR A 36 19.74 11.30 2.24
N ASP A 37 19.83 12.57 2.64
CA ASP A 37 19.92 13.73 1.74
C ASP A 37 21.35 14.27 1.54
N GLN A 38 22.36 13.45 1.83
CA GLN A 38 23.77 13.80 1.70
C GLN A 38 24.51 12.80 0.81
N ILE A 39 25.41 13.30 -0.02
CA ILE A 39 26.27 12.49 -0.88
C ILE A 39 27.42 11.92 -0.03
N THR A 40 27.63 10.61 -0.08
CA THR A 40 28.78 9.96 0.58
C THR A 40 30.09 10.39 -0.08
N VAL A 41 31.04 10.90 0.70
CA VAL A 41 32.36 11.32 0.23
C VAL A 41 33.41 10.31 0.70
N LEU A 42 34.01 9.60 -0.26
CA LEU A 42 35.05 8.59 -0.03
C LEU A 42 36.43 9.23 0.16
N ALA A 43 36.69 10.33 -0.54
CA ALA A 43 37.90 11.11 -0.38
C ALA A 43 37.62 12.59 -0.66
N CYS A 44 38.32 13.48 0.04
CA CYS A 44 38.29 14.92 -0.21
C CYS A 44 39.73 15.44 -0.22
N GLN A 45 40.07 16.20 -1.27
CA GLN A 45 41.40 16.75 -1.50
C GLN A 45 41.25 18.22 -1.89
N TYR A 46 42.02 19.08 -1.24
CA TYR A 46 42.18 20.48 -1.63
C TYR A 46 43.55 20.96 -1.17
N SER A 47 44.19 21.81 -1.97
CA SER A 47 45.49 22.41 -1.68
C SER A 47 45.39 23.92 -1.71
N LEU A 48 46.03 24.55 -0.72
CA LEU A 48 46.19 25.99 -0.64
C LEU A 48 47.68 26.29 -0.75
N SER A 49 48.09 27.00 -1.80
CA SER A 49 49.48 27.37 -1.99
C SER A 49 49.61 28.84 -2.39
N LYS A 50 50.69 29.49 -1.92
CA LYS A 50 51.02 30.87 -2.29
C LYS A 50 52.51 30.95 -2.58
N LEU A 51 52.86 31.59 -3.70
CA LEU A 51 54.25 31.94 -3.98
C LEU A 51 54.64 33.18 -3.15
N PRO A 52 55.90 33.32 -2.69
CA PRO A 52 56.34 34.40 -1.80
C PRO A 52 56.09 35.84 -2.31
N HIS A 53 55.81 36.03 -3.60
CA HIS A 53 55.59 37.33 -4.24
C HIS A 53 54.22 37.46 -4.93
N GLN A 54 53.29 36.54 -4.67
CA GLN A 54 51.96 36.55 -5.27
C GLN A 54 50.91 36.86 -4.19
N HIS A 55 50.29 38.04 -4.29
CA HIS A 55 49.24 38.47 -3.36
C HIS A 55 47.85 37.88 -3.70
N GLY A 56 47.67 37.36 -4.92
CA GLY A 56 46.45 36.66 -5.34
C GLY A 56 46.37 35.26 -4.75
N ILE A 57 45.18 34.87 -4.29
CA ILE A 57 44.96 33.53 -3.74
C ILE A 57 44.63 32.57 -4.88
N ASN A 58 45.50 31.59 -5.11
CA ASN A 58 45.22 30.48 -6.02
C ASN A 58 44.69 29.30 -5.21
N HIS A 59 43.38 29.07 -5.29
CA HIS A 59 42.75 27.83 -4.81
C HIS A 59 42.72 26.83 -5.96
N ASP A 60 43.27 25.63 -5.77
CA ASP A 60 43.24 24.56 -6.78
C ASP A 60 41.82 23.97 -6.95
N GLY A 61 40.91 24.32 -6.05
CA GLY A 61 39.55 23.79 -5.96
C GLY A 61 39.44 22.67 -4.93
N ILE A 62 38.22 22.23 -4.68
CA ILE A 62 37.94 21.04 -3.87
C ILE A 62 37.65 19.88 -4.81
N GLN A 63 38.40 18.80 -4.67
CA GLN A 63 38.17 17.56 -5.40
C GLN A 63 37.65 16.51 -4.43
N ILE A 64 36.51 15.92 -4.75
CA ILE A 64 35.94 14.81 -3.99
C ILE A 64 35.93 13.54 -4.83
N THR A 65 35.96 12.41 -4.14
CA THR A 65 35.63 11.09 -4.71
C THR A 65 34.35 10.62 -4.06
N LYS A 66 33.37 10.22 -4.87
CA LYS A 66 32.05 9.71 -4.43
C LYS A 66 31.70 8.42 -5.17
N PRO A 67 30.88 7.53 -4.61
CA PRO A 67 30.31 6.42 -5.37
C PRO A 67 29.33 6.95 -6.44
N LYS A 68 29.00 6.14 -7.43
CA LYS A 68 27.93 6.47 -8.40
C LYS A 68 26.57 6.39 -7.72
N ASP A 69 25.78 7.45 -7.78
CA ASP A 69 24.54 7.61 -7.03
C ASP A 69 23.52 8.47 -7.81
N LYS A 70 22.36 8.75 -7.19
CA LYS A 70 21.32 9.61 -7.77
C LYS A 70 21.80 11.02 -8.16
N ALA A 71 22.82 11.57 -7.50
CA ALA A 71 23.35 12.91 -7.81
C ALA A 71 24.26 12.92 -9.04
N SER A 72 24.81 11.78 -9.46
CA SER A 72 25.71 11.67 -10.63
C SER A 72 25.19 12.40 -11.90
N PRO A 73 23.96 12.14 -12.40
CA PRO A 73 23.43 12.86 -13.57
C PRO A 73 23.16 14.35 -13.32
N LEU A 74 22.86 14.74 -12.07
CA LEU A 74 22.61 16.12 -11.68
C LEU A 74 23.90 16.94 -11.66
N LEU A 75 25.00 16.33 -11.22
CA LEU A 75 26.35 16.89 -11.27
C LEU A 75 26.85 17.06 -12.71
N ALA A 76 26.59 16.09 -13.59
CA ALA A 76 26.87 16.22 -15.02
C ALA A 76 26.08 17.38 -15.65
N THR A 77 24.82 17.56 -15.25
CA THR A 77 23.98 18.70 -15.67
C THR A 77 24.53 20.03 -15.15
N ALA A 78 24.95 20.08 -13.89
CA ALA A 78 25.55 21.27 -13.29
C ALA A 78 26.86 21.67 -14.00
N PHE A 79 27.70 20.69 -14.36
CA PHE A 79 28.91 20.88 -15.17
C PHE A 79 28.57 21.45 -16.55
N ALA A 80 27.66 20.80 -17.28
CA ALA A 80 27.29 21.22 -18.63
C ALA A 80 26.68 22.63 -18.69
N LYS A 81 25.93 23.02 -17.65
CA LYS A 81 25.26 24.32 -17.57
C LYS A 81 26.06 25.40 -16.84
N GLN A 82 27.25 25.06 -16.32
CA GLN A 82 28.04 25.94 -15.45
C GLN A 82 27.19 26.56 -14.33
N GLU A 83 26.37 25.72 -13.71
CA GLU A 83 25.45 26.13 -12.65
C GLU A 83 26.21 26.48 -11.37
N HIS A 84 25.80 27.57 -10.70
CA HIS A 84 26.33 27.92 -9.40
C HIS A 84 25.77 27.02 -8.30
N LEU A 85 26.67 26.54 -7.46
CA LEU A 85 26.42 25.58 -6.40
C LEU A 85 26.81 26.15 -5.04
N GLU A 86 26.06 25.75 -4.03
CA GLU A 86 26.40 25.89 -2.62
C GLU A 86 26.53 24.50 -2.02
N GLY A 87 27.63 24.25 -1.32
CA GLY A 87 27.89 22.93 -0.77
C GLY A 87 28.59 22.98 0.59
N THR A 88 28.33 21.95 1.38
CA THR A 88 28.93 21.78 2.71
C THR A 88 29.40 20.35 2.85
N ILE A 89 30.71 20.16 3.06
CA ILE A 89 31.34 18.87 3.36
C ILE A 89 31.54 18.77 4.87
N ASP A 90 30.79 17.87 5.50
CA ASP A 90 30.87 17.60 6.93
C ASP A 90 31.72 16.35 7.19
N PHE A 91 32.74 16.50 8.05
CA PHE A 91 33.69 15.45 8.41
C PHE A 91 33.39 14.91 9.81
N TYR A 92 33.36 13.58 9.92
CA TYR A 92 33.04 12.87 11.15
C TYR A 92 34.25 12.12 11.70
N ARG A 93 34.33 12.06 13.02
CA ARG A 93 35.29 11.20 13.74
C ARG A 93 34.63 10.56 14.95
N THR A 94 35.17 9.43 15.36
CA THR A 94 34.83 8.81 16.64
C THR A 94 35.43 9.65 17.77
N ASN A 95 34.62 10.00 18.77
CA ASN A 95 35.07 10.70 19.96
C ASN A 95 35.55 9.73 21.06
N GLU A 96 36.03 10.26 22.19
CA GLU A 96 36.51 9.43 23.32
C GLU A 96 35.42 8.52 23.90
N GLN A 97 34.15 8.86 23.70
CA GLN A 97 32.98 8.09 24.14
C GLN A 97 32.53 7.05 23.10
N GLY A 98 33.21 6.93 21.96
CA GLY A 98 32.85 5.98 20.89
C GLY A 98 31.76 6.48 19.93
N HIS A 99 31.23 7.69 20.11
CA HIS A 99 30.20 8.25 19.25
C HIS A 99 30.79 8.91 17.99
N TYR A 100 30.08 8.78 16.86
CA TYR A 100 30.37 9.55 15.65
C TYR A 100 29.94 10.99 15.85
N GLN A 101 30.90 11.91 15.91
CA GLN A 101 30.62 13.34 15.99
C GLN A 101 31.15 14.06 14.76
N LYS A 102 30.36 15.03 14.27
CA LYS A 102 30.84 16.03 13.32
C LYS A 102 31.88 16.89 14.02
N PHE A 103 33.09 16.98 13.48
CA PHE A 103 34.17 17.76 14.10
C PHE A 103 34.71 18.87 13.21
N TYR A 104 34.55 18.74 11.89
CA TYR A 104 35.06 19.71 10.93
C TYR A 104 34.10 19.87 9.76
N SER A 105 34.00 21.07 9.20
CA SER A 105 33.19 21.33 8.01
C SER A 105 33.91 22.26 7.05
N VAL A 106 33.73 22.02 5.76
CA VAL A 106 34.18 22.88 4.66
C VAL A 106 32.97 23.27 3.83
N ALA A 107 32.55 24.52 3.95
CA ALA A 107 31.43 25.08 3.19
C ALA A 107 31.96 25.95 2.05
N PHE A 108 31.40 25.83 0.86
CA PHE A 108 31.78 26.61 -0.31
C PHE A 108 30.56 27.20 -1.00
N GLN A 109 30.74 28.40 -1.56
CA GLN A 109 29.67 29.19 -2.17
C GLN A 109 30.02 29.65 -3.58
N LYS A 110 28.97 29.84 -4.38
CA LYS A 110 29.06 30.18 -5.81
C LYS A 110 30.06 29.29 -6.55
N ALA A 111 30.05 28.00 -6.21
CA ALA A 111 30.93 27.02 -6.82
C ALA A 111 30.42 26.61 -8.19
N VAL A 112 31.31 26.16 -9.07
CA VAL A 112 30.99 25.50 -10.33
C VAL A 112 31.73 24.18 -10.37
N VAL A 113 31.12 23.18 -10.99
CA VAL A 113 31.81 21.91 -11.26
C VAL A 113 32.87 22.18 -12.33
N SER A 114 34.14 21.96 -11.99
CA SER A 114 35.28 22.17 -12.89
C SER A 114 35.66 20.90 -13.65
N SER A 115 35.41 19.72 -13.08
CA SER A 115 35.68 18.44 -13.72
C SER A 115 34.75 17.34 -13.16
N VAL A 116 34.39 16.39 -14.02
CA VAL A 116 33.71 15.14 -13.67
C VAL A 116 34.47 14.02 -14.35
N SER A 117 35.02 13.08 -13.57
CA SER A 117 35.68 11.88 -14.08
C SER A 117 34.99 10.64 -13.51
N ASP A 118 34.31 9.88 -14.36
CA ASP A 118 33.72 8.58 -13.99
C ASP A 118 34.79 7.50 -14.14
N LEU A 119 35.01 6.73 -13.07
CA LEU A 119 35.95 5.63 -13.02
C LEU A 119 35.20 4.34 -12.77
N THR A 120 35.03 3.57 -13.86
CA THR A 120 34.52 2.20 -13.81
C THR A 120 35.71 1.23 -13.88
N PRO A 121 35.98 0.43 -12.84
CA PRO A 121 37.16 -0.44 -12.79
C PRO A 121 37.03 -1.60 -13.79
N HIS A 122 38.19 -2.12 -14.22
CA HIS A 122 38.22 -3.27 -15.12
C HIS A 122 37.83 -4.55 -14.36
N VAL A 123 36.63 -5.07 -14.61
CA VAL A 123 36.02 -6.18 -13.85
C VAL A 123 36.88 -7.45 -13.72
N ILE A 124 37.81 -7.70 -14.65
CA ILE A 124 38.73 -8.86 -14.60
C ILE A 124 40.02 -8.55 -13.82
N HIS A 125 40.51 -7.30 -13.87
CA HIS A 125 41.85 -6.96 -13.36
C HIS A 125 41.78 -6.26 -11.98
N SER A 126 40.68 -5.59 -11.68
CA SER A 126 40.45 -4.80 -10.48
C SER A 126 39.09 -5.16 -9.85
N SER A 127 38.85 -6.45 -9.61
CA SER A 127 37.56 -6.94 -9.10
C SER A 127 37.20 -6.46 -7.69
N GLY A 128 38.18 -5.96 -6.93
CA GLY A 128 37.99 -5.39 -5.59
C GLY A 128 37.76 -3.87 -5.58
N GLU A 129 37.85 -3.19 -6.72
CA GLU A 129 37.59 -1.76 -6.82
C GLU A 129 36.11 -1.49 -7.12
N GLU A 130 35.61 -0.39 -6.59
CA GLU A 130 34.22 0.03 -6.76
C GLU A 130 34.11 1.13 -7.81
N MET A 131 32.97 1.18 -8.50
CA MET A 131 32.63 2.30 -9.38
C MET A 131 32.54 3.58 -8.56
N HIS A 132 33.33 4.58 -8.95
CA HIS A 132 33.34 5.88 -8.28
C HIS A 132 33.54 7.00 -9.28
N GLU A 133 33.22 8.21 -8.84
CA GLU A 133 33.34 9.44 -9.61
C GLU A 133 34.22 10.42 -8.84
N VAL A 134 35.07 11.11 -9.58
CA VAL A 134 35.90 12.20 -9.07
C VAL A 134 35.35 13.52 -9.58
N ILE A 135 34.93 14.38 -8.66
CA ILE A 135 34.26 15.64 -8.95
C ILE A 135 35.14 16.80 -8.44
N GLY A 136 35.51 17.70 -9.34
CA GLY A 136 36.22 18.93 -9.01
C GLY A 136 35.25 20.11 -8.89
N PHE A 137 35.45 20.94 -7.88
CA PHE A 137 34.72 22.19 -7.65
C PHE A 137 35.68 23.37 -7.60
N ARG A 138 35.35 24.44 -8.32
CA ARG A 138 35.95 25.77 -8.14
C ARG A 138 34.93 26.70 -7.51
N TYR A 139 35.32 27.41 -6.47
CA TYR A 139 34.45 28.25 -5.65
C TYR A 139 34.94 29.69 -5.58
N LYS A 140 34.02 30.62 -5.30
CA LYS A 140 34.38 32.03 -5.04
C LYS A 140 34.62 32.31 -3.56
N GLY A 141 33.97 31.56 -2.67
CA GLY A 141 34.12 31.67 -1.22
C GLY A 141 34.13 30.30 -0.58
N VAL A 142 34.92 30.17 0.46
CA VAL A 142 35.07 28.94 1.25
C VAL A 142 35.21 29.28 2.73
N GLN A 143 34.61 28.46 3.57
CA GLN A 143 34.65 28.54 5.03
C GLN A 143 35.08 27.20 5.59
N TRP A 144 36.00 27.23 6.54
CA TRP A 144 36.41 26.09 7.35
C TRP A 144 36.00 26.31 8.79
N GLU A 145 35.42 25.29 9.40
CA GLU A 145 34.99 25.35 10.80
C GLU A 145 35.39 24.07 11.53
N HIS A 146 36.02 24.23 12.70
CA HIS A 146 36.30 23.12 13.61
C HIS A 146 35.42 23.25 14.86
N PHE A 147 34.30 22.52 14.89
CA PHE A 147 33.25 22.69 15.89
C PHE A 147 33.73 22.52 17.34
N PRO A 148 34.50 21.47 17.70
CA PRO A 148 34.90 21.28 19.10
C PRO A 148 35.80 22.39 19.65
N CYS A 149 36.50 23.12 18.78
CA CYS A 149 37.38 24.21 19.18
C CYS A 149 36.80 25.59 18.86
N GLY A 150 35.64 25.66 18.20
CA GLY A 150 34.98 26.89 17.78
C GLY A 150 35.79 27.76 16.82
N THR A 151 36.84 27.23 16.21
CA THR A 151 37.68 27.99 15.26
C THR A 151 37.02 28.02 13.89
N LEU A 152 36.96 29.21 13.31
CA LEU A 152 36.36 29.46 12.01
C LEU A 152 37.31 30.30 11.16
N ALA A 153 37.50 29.90 9.92
CA ALA A 153 38.27 30.61 8.91
C ALA A 153 37.41 30.77 7.65
N TYR A 154 37.56 31.90 6.98
CA TYR A 154 36.89 32.19 5.72
C TYR A 154 37.89 32.80 4.74
N ASP A 155 37.72 32.46 3.46
CA ASP A 155 38.47 33.05 2.38
C ASP A 155 37.61 33.19 1.12
N GLY A 156 37.86 34.24 0.32
CA GLY A 156 37.06 34.54 -0.87
C GLY A 156 37.60 35.68 -1.72
N TRP A 157 37.12 35.76 -2.97
CA TRP A 157 37.54 36.78 -3.95
C TRP A 157 36.95 38.16 -3.58
N GLU A 158 37.57 39.27 -4.02
CA GLU A 158 37.27 40.64 -3.52
C GLU A 158 35.77 41.06 -3.60
N ASP A 159 35.00 40.58 -4.58
CA ASP A 159 33.54 40.80 -4.67
C ASP A 159 32.70 39.99 -3.65
N ALA A 160 33.31 39.00 -2.99
CA ALA A 160 32.73 38.18 -1.92
C ALA A 160 33.12 38.69 -0.52
N ASN A 161 33.97 39.72 -0.44
CA ASN A 161 34.36 40.38 0.81
C ASN A 161 33.48 41.60 1.14
N SER A 162 32.54 41.99 0.27
CA SER A 162 31.53 43.02 0.56
C SER A 162 30.28 42.42 1.25
N ILE A 163 30.35 42.38 2.57
CA ILE A 163 29.26 42.53 3.58
C ILE A 163 27.82 42.19 3.13
N ALA A 164 27.19 41.21 3.82
CA ALA A 164 25.74 40.96 3.97
C ALA A 164 25.04 39.81 3.21
N ALA A 165 25.60 38.59 3.18
CA ALA A 165 24.81 37.39 2.83
C ALA A 165 25.15 36.10 3.59
N ILE A 166 25.77 36.21 4.77
CA ILE A 166 25.85 35.10 5.73
C ILE A 166 25.46 35.71 7.07
N THR A 167 24.31 35.29 7.62
CA THR A 167 23.91 35.63 8.99
C THR A 167 25.11 35.38 9.92
N PRO A 168 25.52 36.35 10.76
CA PRO A 168 26.56 36.09 11.74
C PRO A 168 26.15 34.87 12.57
N PRO A 169 27.07 33.95 12.86
CA PRO A 169 26.72 32.72 13.57
C PRO A 169 26.13 33.09 14.93
N LEU A 170 25.04 32.40 15.31
CA LEU A 170 24.34 32.54 16.60
C LEU A 170 25.31 32.84 17.74
N THR A 171 24.93 33.72 18.67
CA THR A 171 25.76 34.03 19.84
C THR A 171 26.10 32.76 20.61
N THR A 172 27.21 32.73 21.36
CA THR A 172 27.61 31.55 22.17
C THR A 172 26.45 31.02 23.03
N ALA A 173 25.60 31.91 23.56
CA ALA A 173 24.40 31.55 24.32
C ALA A 173 23.30 30.87 23.47
N GLU A 174 23.05 31.35 22.26
CA GLU A 174 22.10 30.74 21.33
C GLU A 174 22.64 29.41 20.76
N ARG A 175 23.96 29.26 20.63
CA ARG A 175 24.62 27.99 20.30
C ARG A 175 24.45 26.96 21.41
N TYR A 176 24.65 27.34 22.67
CA TYR A 176 24.39 26.45 23.81
C TYR A 176 22.92 26.04 23.89
N ALA A 177 21.97 26.96 23.65
CA ALA A 177 20.54 26.64 23.66
C ALA A 177 20.14 25.68 22.52
N LYS A 178 20.73 25.83 21.33
CA LYS A 178 20.50 24.91 20.20
C LYS A 178 21.16 23.55 20.44
N GLN A 179 22.40 23.54 20.94
CA GLN A 179 23.13 22.32 21.32
C GLN A 179 22.40 21.55 22.42
N ILE A 180 21.82 22.23 23.41
CA ILE A 180 21.05 21.58 24.49
C ILE A 180 19.76 20.96 23.93
N LYS A 181 19.07 21.63 22.98
CA LYS A 181 17.90 21.05 22.31
C LYS A 181 18.25 19.87 21.42
N GLU A 182 19.32 19.98 20.64
CA GLU A 182 19.83 18.91 19.77
C GLU A 182 20.36 17.73 20.60
N ASN A 183 21.05 17.97 21.71
CA ASN A 183 21.49 16.94 22.64
C ASN A 183 20.31 16.27 23.36
N MET A 184 19.25 17.01 23.74
CA MET A 184 18.02 16.40 24.30
C MET A 184 17.27 15.56 23.27
N GLN A 185 17.23 15.99 22.00
CA GLN A 185 16.65 15.20 20.92
C GLN A 185 17.53 14.00 20.58
N ALA A 186 18.85 14.14 20.62
CA ALA A 186 19.80 13.06 20.42
C ALA A 186 19.78 12.07 21.60
N GLU A 187 19.61 12.51 22.85
CA GLU A 187 19.40 11.63 24.00
C GLU A 187 18.07 10.88 23.89
N LYS A 188 16.96 11.55 23.53
CA LYS A 188 15.70 10.85 23.27
C LYS A 188 15.79 9.86 22.11
N SER A 189 16.52 10.23 21.06
CA SER A 189 16.74 9.34 19.90
C SER A 189 17.70 8.21 20.25
N ALA A 190 18.71 8.44 21.09
CA ALA A 190 19.64 7.45 21.59
C ALA A 190 19.01 6.53 22.64
N GLU A 191 18.05 6.99 23.43
CA GLU A 191 17.23 6.15 24.31
C GLU A 191 16.30 5.27 23.47
N GLN A 192 15.62 5.83 22.46
CA GLN A 192 14.83 5.05 21.49
C GLN A 192 15.70 4.09 20.67
N GLN A 193 16.92 4.47 20.34
CA GLN A 193 17.88 3.65 19.62
C GLN A 193 18.52 2.60 20.53
N ALA A 194 18.75 2.87 21.81
CA ALA A 194 19.20 1.90 22.81
C ALA A 194 18.08 0.91 23.16
N GLU A 195 16.82 1.33 23.11
CA GLU A 195 15.65 0.47 23.27
C GLU A 195 15.43 -0.40 22.03
N LYS A 196 15.60 0.17 20.83
CA LYS A 196 15.69 -0.58 19.57
C LYS A 196 16.94 -1.46 19.49
N GLU A 197 18.07 -1.05 20.07
CA GLU A 197 19.31 -1.82 20.08
C GLU A 197 19.20 -2.98 21.06
N LYS A 198 18.59 -2.79 22.23
CA LYS A 198 18.24 -3.90 23.14
C LYS A 198 17.26 -4.88 22.49
N GLN A 199 16.29 -4.40 21.70
CA GLN A 199 15.44 -5.25 20.87
C GLN A 199 16.22 -5.93 19.74
N SER A 200 17.16 -5.23 19.10
CA SER A 200 18.03 -5.74 18.03
C SER A 200 19.11 -6.70 18.55
N GLU A 201 19.51 -6.58 19.81
CA GLU A 201 20.54 -7.40 20.46
C GLU A 201 19.92 -8.65 21.07
N GLN A 202 18.65 -8.58 21.50
CA GLN A 202 17.79 -9.75 21.68
C GLN A 202 17.53 -10.48 20.35
N GLN A 203 17.41 -9.76 19.22
CA GLN A 203 17.35 -10.36 17.88
C GLN A 203 18.72 -10.88 17.39
N ARG A 204 19.86 -10.23 17.71
CA ARG A 204 21.21 -10.68 17.32
C ARG A 204 21.67 -11.92 18.06
N LYS A 205 21.32 -12.04 19.35
CA LYS A 205 21.52 -13.29 20.10
C LYS A 205 20.64 -14.45 19.58
N GLN A 206 19.61 -14.17 18.78
CA GLN A 206 18.87 -15.17 18.00
C GLN A 206 19.42 -15.38 16.57
N SER A 207 20.19 -14.45 16.01
CA SER A 207 20.67 -14.52 14.61
C SER A 207 22.02 -15.21 14.41
N ASP A 208 22.88 -15.30 15.42
CA ASP A 208 24.20 -15.96 15.32
C ASP A 208 24.12 -17.51 15.31
N ALA A 209 22.94 -18.08 15.03
CA ALA A 209 22.72 -19.52 14.90
C ALA A 209 21.99 -19.91 13.59
N LYS A 210 22.00 -19.08 12.55
CA LYS A 210 21.43 -19.45 11.24
C LYS A 210 22.50 -19.49 10.15
N GLU A 211 22.80 -20.71 9.71
CA GLU A 211 23.30 -20.97 8.35
C GLU A 211 22.41 -20.21 7.35
N GLU A 212 23.00 -19.55 6.35
CA GLU A 212 22.26 -18.93 5.25
C GLU A 212 21.48 -20.03 4.49
N GLU A 213 20.22 -20.24 4.87
CA GLU A 213 19.32 -21.08 4.09
C GLU A 213 18.87 -20.33 2.83
N ASP A 214 19.21 -20.86 1.66
CA ASP A 214 18.57 -20.49 0.41
C ASP A 214 17.10 -20.95 0.38
N TRP A 215 16.32 -20.35 -0.52
CA TRP A 215 14.94 -20.79 -0.79
C TRP A 215 14.94 -22.24 -1.27
N LYS A 216 14.25 -23.11 -0.54
CA LYS A 216 14.09 -24.54 -0.86
C LYS A 216 12.65 -24.81 -1.28
N PRO A 217 12.40 -25.72 -2.23
CA PRO A 217 11.04 -26.10 -2.59
C PRO A 217 10.35 -26.77 -1.41
N VAL A 218 9.06 -26.49 -1.23
CA VAL A 218 8.21 -27.28 -0.34
C VAL A 218 7.86 -28.58 -1.08
N SER A 219 8.05 -29.71 -0.40
CA SER A 219 7.77 -31.04 -0.90
C SER A 219 6.27 -31.31 -0.90
N GLY A 220 5.75 -31.83 -2.01
CA GLY A 220 4.35 -32.21 -2.14
C GLY A 220 3.96 -32.44 -3.59
N SER A 221 2.79 -33.02 -3.80
CA SER A 221 2.21 -33.20 -5.13
C SER A 221 1.33 -32.00 -5.45
N TYR A 222 1.84 -31.07 -6.25
CA TYR A 222 1.10 -29.89 -6.68
C TYR A 222 0.06 -30.21 -7.78
N PRO A 223 -1.08 -29.49 -7.82
CA PRO A 223 -1.52 -28.48 -6.86
C PRO A 223 -2.00 -29.09 -5.54
N ILE A 224 -1.76 -28.39 -4.42
CA ILE A 224 -2.16 -28.82 -3.07
C ILE A 224 -3.23 -27.87 -2.55
N LEU A 225 -4.36 -28.39 -2.09
CA LEU A 225 -5.37 -27.59 -1.39
C LEU A 225 -4.79 -27.15 -0.04
N ILE A 226 -4.77 -25.85 0.21
CA ILE A 226 -4.16 -25.26 1.41
C ILE A 226 -5.15 -24.48 2.26
N TYR A 227 -6.34 -24.16 1.75
CA TYR A 227 -7.40 -23.46 2.45
C TYR A 227 -8.75 -23.79 1.80
N GLU A 228 -9.77 -23.94 2.64
CA GLU A 228 -11.16 -24.10 2.23
C GLU A 228 -12.09 -23.46 3.27
N THR A 229 -13.15 -22.81 2.80
CA THR A 229 -14.25 -22.30 3.64
C THR A 229 -15.09 -23.45 4.22
N GLN A 230 -15.95 -23.15 5.20
CA GLN A 230 -16.86 -24.15 5.74
C GLN A 230 -17.95 -24.56 4.75
N ASN A 231 -18.44 -23.59 3.98
CA ASN A 231 -19.40 -23.82 2.91
C ASN A 231 -18.73 -24.47 1.71
N GLN A 232 -19.46 -25.38 1.07
CA GLN A 232 -18.97 -26.18 -0.05
C GLN A 232 -19.04 -25.40 -1.36
N MET A 233 -18.11 -25.70 -2.27
CA MET A 233 -18.20 -25.27 -3.66
C MET A 233 -19.37 -26.00 -4.35
N ASP A 234 -19.93 -25.38 -5.39
CA ASP A 234 -21.00 -25.90 -6.22
C ASP A 234 -22.28 -26.23 -5.43
N ASP A 235 -22.59 -25.44 -4.40
CA ASP A 235 -23.73 -25.65 -3.51
C ASP A 235 -25.04 -25.07 -4.07
N PHE A 236 -25.59 -25.74 -5.08
CA PHE A 236 -26.89 -25.40 -5.67
C PHE A 236 -28.09 -25.63 -4.72
N ASN A 237 -27.87 -26.10 -3.49
CA ASN A 237 -28.94 -26.30 -2.49
C ASN A 237 -28.87 -25.28 -1.35
N ALA A 238 -27.99 -24.28 -1.44
CA ALA A 238 -27.92 -23.21 -0.47
C ALA A 238 -29.26 -22.43 -0.38
N PRO A 239 -29.57 -21.79 0.76
CA PRO A 239 -30.86 -21.10 0.96
C PRO A 239 -31.18 -20.05 -0.12
N ASP A 240 -30.18 -19.29 -0.55
CA ASP A 240 -30.23 -18.27 -1.58
C ASP A 240 -30.26 -18.84 -3.01
N MET A 241 -30.13 -20.16 -3.17
CA MET A 241 -30.26 -20.88 -4.44
C MET A 241 -31.65 -21.53 -4.63
N VAL A 242 -32.52 -21.45 -3.63
CA VAL A 242 -33.91 -21.96 -3.71
C VAL A 242 -34.79 -21.00 -4.53
N HIS A 243 -35.70 -21.53 -5.33
CA HIS A 243 -36.62 -20.76 -6.15
C HIS A 243 -37.98 -21.47 -6.33
N GLY A 244 -39.01 -20.71 -6.70
CA GLY A 244 -40.36 -21.24 -6.99
C GLY A 244 -41.04 -21.97 -5.84
N ASP A 245 -40.64 -21.70 -4.60
CA ASP A 245 -40.94 -22.51 -3.42
C ASP A 245 -42.04 -21.89 -2.54
N GLU A 246 -42.31 -20.60 -2.70
CA GLU A 246 -43.19 -19.86 -1.81
C GLU A 246 -44.55 -19.46 -2.41
N SER A 247 -45.52 -19.28 -1.51
CA SER A 247 -46.88 -18.81 -1.84
C SER A 247 -47.01 -17.30 -1.63
N LYS A 248 -48.02 -16.68 -2.26
CA LYS A 248 -48.33 -15.26 -2.03
C LYS A 248 -48.56 -14.97 -0.55
N GLU A 249 -49.32 -15.84 0.13
CA GLU A 249 -49.66 -15.69 1.54
C GLU A 249 -48.44 -15.73 2.45
N THR A 250 -47.41 -16.52 2.09
CA THR A 250 -46.13 -16.56 2.80
C THR A 250 -45.40 -15.23 2.67
N ILE A 251 -45.16 -14.79 1.42
CA ILE A 251 -44.35 -13.61 1.11
C ILE A 251 -45.01 -12.32 1.64
N GLU A 252 -46.35 -12.22 1.60
CA GLU A 252 -47.09 -11.11 2.22
C GLU A 252 -46.88 -10.98 3.75
N GLY A 253 -46.40 -12.04 4.39
CA GLY A 253 -46.07 -12.09 5.80
C GLY A 253 -44.72 -11.45 6.15
N TYR A 254 -43.83 -11.27 5.19
CA TYR A 254 -42.45 -10.83 5.43
C TYR A 254 -42.29 -9.34 5.70
N GLY A 255 -41.26 -9.03 6.50
CA GLY A 255 -40.85 -7.68 6.83
C GLY A 255 -41.74 -6.97 7.85
N PHE A 256 -41.15 -6.12 8.68
CA PHE A 256 -41.84 -5.41 9.75
C PHE A 256 -43.10 -4.64 9.27
N MET A 257 -42.99 -3.95 8.13
CA MET A 257 -44.09 -3.16 7.55
C MET A 257 -44.98 -3.95 6.58
N LYS A 258 -44.71 -5.25 6.38
CA LYS A 258 -45.36 -6.10 5.37
C LYS A 258 -45.35 -5.47 3.98
N PRO A 259 -44.17 -5.12 3.43
CA PRO A 259 -44.06 -4.31 2.20
C PRO A 259 -44.47 -5.07 0.92
N PHE A 260 -44.67 -6.39 0.99
CA PHE A 260 -45.24 -7.18 -0.10
C PHE A 260 -46.76 -7.12 -0.14
N LYS A 261 -47.41 -6.87 1.00
CA LYS A 261 -48.86 -6.82 1.09
C LYS A 261 -49.40 -5.59 0.40
N GLN A 262 -50.40 -5.77 -0.47
CA GLN A 262 -51.08 -4.66 -1.13
C GLN A 262 -51.65 -3.70 -0.09
N SER A 263 -51.22 -2.43 -0.14
CA SER A 263 -51.72 -1.42 0.78
C SER A 263 -53.18 -1.07 0.45
N GLN A 264 -53.95 -0.69 1.46
CA GLN A 264 -55.32 -0.21 1.28
C GLN A 264 -55.55 1.03 2.13
N TYR A 265 -56.22 2.02 1.57
CA TYR A 265 -56.62 3.25 2.25
C TYR A 265 -58.13 3.45 2.09
N THR A 266 -58.85 3.56 3.20
CA THR A 266 -60.30 3.79 3.19
C THR A 266 -60.62 5.18 3.73
N SER A 267 -61.23 6.02 2.90
CA SER A 267 -61.75 7.32 3.33
C SER A 267 -63.16 7.14 3.90
N HIS A 268 -63.28 7.10 5.23
CA HIS A 268 -64.58 7.00 5.89
C HIS A 268 -65.49 8.22 5.65
N ARG A 269 -64.90 9.38 5.33
CA ARG A 269 -65.62 10.63 5.04
C ARG A 269 -66.18 10.65 3.62
N GLU A 270 -65.43 10.12 2.65
CA GLU A 270 -65.79 10.20 1.23
C GLU A 270 -66.31 8.87 0.66
N GLY A 271 -66.29 7.79 1.45
CA GLY A 271 -66.96 6.52 1.13
C GLY A 271 -66.26 5.66 0.09
N TYR A 272 -64.96 5.86 -0.16
CA TYR A 272 -64.18 5.06 -1.10
C TYR A 272 -62.98 4.37 -0.44
N THR A 273 -62.52 3.29 -1.07
CA THR A 273 -61.28 2.59 -0.74
C THR A 273 -60.35 2.63 -1.96
N MET A 274 -59.10 3.02 -1.73
CA MET A 274 -58.03 2.95 -2.72
C MET A 274 -57.11 1.79 -2.35
N TYR A 275 -56.71 1.03 -3.36
CA TYR A 275 -55.70 -0.01 -3.21
C TYR A 275 -54.39 0.50 -3.80
N GLY A 276 -53.28 0.20 -3.12
CA GLY A 276 -51.95 0.33 -3.69
C GLY A 276 -51.73 -0.70 -4.79
N GLU A 277 -50.52 -0.72 -5.34
CA GLU A 277 -50.14 -1.69 -6.35
C GLU A 277 -50.15 -3.13 -5.80
N ASP A 278 -50.73 -4.08 -6.55
CA ASP A 278 -50.57 -5.51 -6.29
C ASP A 278 -49.32 -6.03 -7.00
N GLN A 279 -48.22 -6.09 -6.26
CA GLN A 279 -46.91 -6.50 -6.78
C GLN A 279 -46.93 -7.93 -7.36
N PHE A 280 -47.79 -8.82 -6.86
CA PHE A 280 -47.89 -10.20 -7.35
C PHE A 280 -48.64 -10.33 -8.69
N SER A 281 -49.30 -9.26 -9.13
CA SER A 281 -50.05 -9.21 -10.39
C SER A 281 -49.28 -8.55 -11.54
N LEU A 282 -48.11 -7.98 -11.24
CA LEU A 282 -47.27 -7.32 -12.24
C LEU A 282 -46.72 -8.33 -13.25
N PRO A 283 -46.34 -7.89 -14.46
CA PRO A 283 -45.56 -8.74 -15.34
C PRO A 283 -44.11 -8.85 -14.84
N ALA A 284 -43.46 -10.01 -15.03
CA ALA A 284 -42.06 -10.22 -14.67
C ALA A 284 -41.12 -9.13 -15.22
N ALA A 285 -41.37 -8.63 -16.43
CA ALA A 285 -40.60 -7.54 -17.04
C ALA A 285 -40.57 -6.25 -16.19
N GLU A 286 -41.64 -5.94 -15.45
CA GLU A 286 -41.66 -4.78 -14.55
C GLU A 286 -40.79 -5.04 -13.31
N HIS A 287 -40.76 -6.28 -12.81
CA HIS A 287 -39.85 -6.66 -11.72
C HIS A 287 -38.39 -6.61 -12.17
N PHE A 288 -38.05 -7.11 -13.36
CA PHE A 288 -36.69 -7.00 -13.90
C PHE A 288 -36.25 -5.55 -14.09
N LYS A 289 -37.16 -4.67 -14.53
CA LYS A 289 -36.89 -3.23 -14.62
C LYS A 289 -36.58 -2.61 -13.24
N ARG A 290 -37.33 -3.01 -12.19
CA ARG A 290 -37.07 -2.58 -10.80
C ARG A 290 -35.75 -3.14 -10.28
N MET A 291 -35.45 -4.40 -10.56
CA MET A 291 -34.17 -5.03 -10.20
C MET A 291 -32.98 -4.31 -10.85
N ARG A 292 -33.04 -4.04 -12.17
CA ARG A 292 -32.00 -3.24 -12.86
C ARG A 292 -31.83 -1.83 -12.28
N SER A 293 -32.88 -1.26 -11.69
CA SER A 293 -32.78 0.06 -11.03
C SER A 293 -31.89 0.05 -9.79
N LEU A 294 -31.59 -1.12 -9.20
CA LEU A 294 -30.61 -1.25 -8.10
C LEU A 294 -29.22 -0.77 -8.52
N ALA A 295 -28.84 -0.94 -9.79
CA ALA A 295 -27.58 -0.39 -10.30
C ALA A 295 -27.49 1.14 -10.15
N ASN A 296 -28.63 1.84 -10.21
CA ASN A 296 -28.68 3.30 -10.07
C ASN A 296 -28.53 3.76 -8.61
N MET A 297 -28.78 2.86 -7.65
CA MET A 297 -28.58 3.13 -6.22
C MET A 297 -27.14 3.49 -5.90
N PHE A 298 -26.18 2.99 -6.69
CA PHE A 298 -24.76 3.26 -6.50
C PHE A 298 -24.19 4.17 -7.60
N SER A 299 -25.04 4.93 -8.28
CA SER A 299 -24.60 5.84 -9.33
C SER A 299 -23.83 7.05 -8.76
N PRO A 300 -22.82 7.59 -9.48
CA PRO A 300 -22.08 8.78 -9.05
C PRO A 300 -22.98 9.98 -8.71
N GLN A 301 -24.12 10.11 -9.41
CA GLN A 301 -25.10 11.17 -9.22
C GLN A 301 -25.90 11.02 -7.93
N TRP A 302 -26.24 9.79 -7.53
CA TRP A 302 -26.91 9.53 -6.26
C TRP A 302 -25.93 9.64 -5.08
N MET A 303 -24.68 9.23 -5.29
CA MET A 303 -23.64 9.23 -4.27
C MET A 303 -22.90 10.57 -4.10
N ASN A 304 -23.17 11.58 -4.93
CA ASN A 304 -22.44 12.86 -4.98
C ASN A 304 -20.91 12.69 -5.15
N ILE A 305 -20.46 11.78 -6.03
CA ILE A 305 -19.04 11.51 -6.28
C ILE A 305 -18.63 11.93 -7.70
N ASP A 306 -17.37 12.36 -7.89
CA ASP A 306 -16.80 12.74 -9.19
C ASP A 306 -16.90 11.58 -10.20
N GLN A 307 -17.47 11.85 -11.37
CA GLN A 307 -17.70 10.90 -12.47
C GLN A 307 -16.41 10.33 -13.10
N ARG A 308 -15.23 10.78 -12.67
CA ARG A 308 -13.92 10.34 -13.17
C ARG A 308 -13.33 9.12 -12.45
N ILE A 309 -14.00 8.59 -11.44
CA ILE A 309 -13.61 7.31 -10.80
C ILE A 309 -14.08 6.16 -11.70
N GLY A 310 -13.13 5.38 -12.23
CA GLY A 310 -13.34 4.46 -13.36
C GLY A 310 -14.34 3.32 -13.10
N SER A 311 -14.97 2.86 -14.20
CA SER A 311 -16.13 1.98 -14.28
C SER A 311 -15.83 0.65 -15.00
N GLN A 312 -14.93 -0.17 -14.47
CA GLN A 312 -14.55 -1.42 -15.17
C GLN A 312 -15.58 -2.54 -15.02
N THR A 313 -16.37 -2.52 -13.95
CA THR A 313 -17.34 -3.56 -13.59
C THR A 313 -18.79 -3.08 -13.54
N SER A 314 -19.05 -1.80 -13.83
CA SER A 314 -20.38 -1.17 -13.66
C SER A 314 -21.49 -1.80 -14.50
N GLY A 315 -21.15 -2.56 -15.55
CA GLY A 315 -22.11 -3.29 -16.38
C GLY A 315 -22.43 -4.71 -15.89
N ILE A 316 -21.60 -5.27 -14.99
CA ILE A 316 -21.65 -6.70 -14.62
C ILE A 316 -22.97 -7.03 -13.93
N PHE A 317 -23.47 -6.19 -13.02
CA PHE A 317 -24.77 -6.43 -12.40
C PHE A 317 -25.91 -6.49 -13.42
N SER A 318 -25.89 -5.62 -14.44
CA SER A 318 -26.91 -5.66 -15.49
C SER A 318 -26.82 -6.94 -16.33
N GLU A 319 -25.60 -7.40 -16.64
CA GLU A 319 -25.36 -8.67 -17.32
C GLU A 319 -25.86 -9.87 -16.51
N MET A 320 -25.65 -9.86 -15.19
CA MET A 320 -26.17 -10.88 -14.28
C MET A 320 -27.70 -10.88 -14.22
N VAL A 321 -28.33 -9.69 -14.20
CA VAL A 321 -29.80 -9.57 -14.30
C VAL A 321 -30.31 -10.08 -15.66
N ASP A 322 -29.58 -9.82 -16.76
CA ASP A 322 -29.94 -10.34 -18.09
C ASP A 322 -29.91 -11.87 -18.12
N LYS A 323 -28.89 -12.49 -17.49
CA LYS A 323 -28.82 -13.96 -17.32
C LYS A 323 -29.97 -14.48 -16.46
N PHE A 324 -30.29 -13.80 -15.36
CA PHE A 324 -31.42 -14.16 -14.51
C PHE A 324 -32.75 -14.09 -15.27
N GLU A 325 -32.94 -13.06 -16.10
CA GLU A 325 -34.14 -12.91 -16.96
C GLU A 325 -34.25 -14.00 -18.04
N GLN A 326 -33.12 -14.53 -18.52
CA GLN A 326 -33.10 -15.68 -19.42
C GLN A 326 -33.48 -17.00 -18.73
N ASN A 327 -33.53 -17.02 -17.38
CA ASN A 327 -33.92 -18.16 -16.56
C ASN A 327 -33.06 -19.42 -16.80
N GLU A 328 -31.76 -19.23 -17.03
CA GLU A 328 -30.84 -20.33 -17.36
C GLU A 328 -30.27 -21.07 -16.14
N GLY A 329 -30.24 -20.41 -14.97
CA GLY A 329 -29.52 -20.90 -13.80
C GLY A 329 -28.03 -21.17 -14.06
N GLY A 330 -27.45 -22.11 -13.32
CA GLY A 330 -26.09 -22.61 -13.54
C GLY A 330 -24.99 -21.70 -12.98
N GLU A 331 -23.96 -21.42 -13.79
CA GLU A 331 -22.80 -20.61 -13.39
C GLU A 331 -22.67 -19.34 -14.23
N TYR A 332 -22.07 -18.31 -13.63
CA TYR A 332 -21.69 -17.06 -14.27
C TYR A 332 -20.22 -16.73 -13.95
N SER A 333 -19.46 -16.29 -14.94
CA SER A 333 -18.04 -15.91 -14.79
C SER A 333 -17.75 -14.66 -15.61
N ASN A 334 -16.92 -13.76 -15.09
CA ASN A 334 -16.53 -12.54 -15.81
C ASN A 334 -15.09 -12.15 -15.49
N ALA A 335 -14.25 -12.02 -16.52
CA ALA A 335 -12.82 -11.72 -16.36
C ALA A 335 -12.55 -10.36 -15.69
N SER A 336 -13.45 -9.37 -15.84
CA SER A 336 -13.33 -8.08 -15.16
C SER A 336 -13.61 -8.23 -13.66
N LEU A 337 -14.54 -9.12 -13.27
CA LEU A 337 -14.81 -9.45 -11.87
C LEU A 337 -13.63 -10.20 -11.25
N ASP A 338 -13.05 -11.16 -11.96
CA ASP A 338 -11.82 -11.86 -11.54
C ASP A 338 -10.70 -10.88 -11.22
N ASN A 339 -10.43 -9.95 -12.15
CA ASN A 339 -9.39 -8.95 -11.98
C ASN A 339 -9.71 -7.94 -10.88
N ALA A 340 -10.98 -7.57 -10.70
CA ALA A 340 -11.41 -6.66 -9.65
C ALA A 340 -11.15 -7.27 -8.27
N LEU A 341 -11.59 -8.51 -8.03
CA LEU A 341 -11.38 -9.17 -6.74
C LEU A 341 -9.91 -9.53 -6.52
N LYS A 342 -9.19 -9.99 -7.56
CA LYS A 342 -7.75 -10.28 -7.48
C LYS A 342 -6.94 -9.09 -6.93
N ASN A 343 -7.22 -7.89 -7.42
CA ASN A 343 -6.47 -6.68 -7.09
C ASN A 343 -7.06 -5.90 -5.91
N HIS A 344 -8.07 -6.46 -5.23
CA HIS A 344 -8.72 -5.82 -4.09
C HIS A 344 -7.84 -5.89 -2.83
N GLU A 345 -7.94 -4.87 -1.97
CA GLU A 345 -7.14 -4.76 -0.74
C GLU A 345 -7.42 -5.93 0.22
N THR A 346 -8.70 -6.33 0.36
CA THR A 346 -9.09 -7.47 1.20
C THR A 346 -8.47 -8.79 0.72
N THR A 347 -8.28 -8.95 -0.59
CA THR A 347 -7.62 -10.13 -1.17
C THR A 347 -6.13 -10.12 -0.85
N THR A 348 -5.50 -8.94 -0.86
CA THR A 348 -4.10 -8.77 -0.48
C THR A 348 -3.89 -9.13 0.99
N ASP A 349 -4.77 -8.63 1.88
CA ASP A 349 -4.71 -8.92 3.32
C ASP A 349 -4.93 -10.41 3.59
N PHE A 350 -5.93 -11.02 2.96
CA PHE A 350 -6.21 -12.45 3.07
C PHE A 350 -5.03 -13.30 2.58
N HIS A 351 -4.46 -12.96 1.42
CA HIS A 351 -3.29 -13.65 0.88
C HIS A 351 -2.10 -13.57 1.84
N GLN A 352 -1.81 -12.39 2.39
CA GLN A 352 -0.71 -12.21 3.34
C GLN A 352 -0.91 -13.03 4.61
N ALA A 353 -2.13 -13.04 5.17
CA ALA A 353 -2.44 -13.84 6.35
C ALA A 353 -2.31 -15.35 6.08
N LEU A 354 -2.73 -15.80 4.90
CA LEU A 354 -2.59 -17.20 4.49
C LEU A 354 -1.11 -17.59 4.36
N MET A 355 -0.31 -16.77 3.70
CA MET A 355 1.13 -17.01 3.57
C MET A 355 1.84 -17.05 4.93
N ASN A 356 1.45 -16.17 5.87
CA ASN A 356 1.96 -16.21 7.23
C ASN A 356 1.60 -17.53 7.95
N CYS A 357 0.35 -18.00 7.80
CA CYS A 357 -0.10 -19.28 8.35
C CYS A 357 0.74 -20.45 7.82
N LEU A 358 0.92 -20.53 6.49
CA LEU A 358 1.73 -21.58 5.86
C LEU A 358 3.18 -21.54 6.34
N GLY A 359 3.75 -20.35 6.49
CA GLY A 359 5.11 -20.14 6.99
C GLY A 359 5.31 -20.58 8.45
N GLU A 360 4.29 -20.43 9.30
CA GLU A 360 4.28 -20.97 10.66
C GLU A 360 4.22 -22.51 10.70
N HIS A 361 3.72 -23.15 9.64
CA HIS A 361 3.39 -24.58 9.58
C HIS A 361 4.16 -25.37 8.50
N VAL A 362 5.25 -24.81 7.97
CA VAL A 362 6.22 -25.53 7.15
C VAL A 362 7.39 -26.01 8.01
N LYS A 363 7.64 -27.33 8.00
CA LYS A 363 8.73 -27.96 8.77
C LYS A 363 9.59 -28.80 7.86
N ASN A 364 10.89 -28.50 7.79
CA ASN A 364 11.85 -29.21 6.92
C ASN A 364 11.35 -29.35 5.47
N GLY A 365 10.68 -28.31 4.96
CA GLY A 365 10.14 -28.28 3.61
C GLY A 365 8.91 -29.13 3.38
N THR A 366 8.17 -29.51 4.41
CA THR A 366 6.87 -30.19 4.26
C THR A 366 5.82 -29.39 5.05
N LEU A 367 4.65 -29.15 4.46
CA LEU A 367 3.50 -28.60 5.18
C LEU A 367 2.93 -29.65 6.12
N ASP A 368 2.38 -29.21 7.26
CA ASP A 368 1.63 -30.10 8.14
C ASP A 368 0.48 -30.77 7.37
N SER A 369 0.18 -32.05 7.68
CA SER A 369 -0.81 -32.85 6.92
C SER A 369 -2.21 -32.24 6.93
N ASP A 370 -2.53 -31.53 8.01
CA ASP A 370 -3.85 -30.97 8.29
C ASP A 370 -3.90 -29.47 7.91
N ILE A 371 -3.03 -29.04 6.98
CA ILE A 371 -2.83 -27.61 6.65
C ILE A 371 -4.12 -26.89 6.27
N VAL A 372 -5.08 -27.57 5.63
CA VAL A 372 -6.39 -27.01 5.29
C VAL A 372 -7.16 -26.65 6.56
N GLN A 373 -7.26 -27.57 7.52
CA GLN A 373 -7.96 -27.29 8.78
C GLN A 373 -7.24 -26.21 9.59
N ILE A 374 -5.91 -26.26 9.62
CA ILE A 374 -5.06 -25.28 10.31
C ILE A 374 -5.29 -23.88 9.73
N SER A 375 -5.27 -23.73 8.41
CA SER A 375 -5.45 -22.43 7.76
C SER A 375 -6.87 -21.89 7.94
N SER A 376 -7.89 -22.74 7.85
CA SER A 376 -9.28 -22.34 8.15
C SER A 376 -9.43 -21.85 9.59
N GLN A 377 -8.85 -22.55 10.58
CA GLN A 377 -8.85 -22.11 11.98
C GLN A 377 -8.02 -20.85 12.20
N TYR A 378 -6.90 -20.70 11.49
CA TYR A 378 -6.06 -19.51 11.56
C TYR A 378 -6.84 -18.28 11.11
N MET A 379 -7.58 -18.37 10.01
CA MET A 379 -8.40 -17.26 9.48
C MET A 379 -9.54 -16.85 10.43
N GLN A 380 -10.06 -17.79 11.23
CA GLN A 380 -11.09 -17.52 12.24
C GLN A 380 -10.53 -16.98 13.57
N SER A 381 -9.21 -16.99 13.73
CA SER A 381 -8.54 -16.53 14.96
C SER A 381 -8.28 -15.02 14.95
N SER A 382 -7.80 -14.48 16.07
CA SER A 382 -7.36 -13.07 16.14
C SER A 382 -6.16 -12.72 15.25
N LYS A 383 -5.48 -13.72 14.66
CA LYS A 383 -4.41 -13.52 13.67
C LYS A 383 -4.92 -13.53 12.22
N GLY A 384 -6.14 -14.02 12.01
CA GLY A 384 -6.76 -14.13 10.71
C GLY A 384 -7.37 -12.83 10.22
N VAL A 385 -7.90 -12.87 9.01
CA VAL A 385 -8.67 -11.77 8.39
C VAL A 385 -9.93 -12.33 7.75
N SER A 386 -10.92 -11.48 7.52
CA SER A 386 -12.15 -11.85 6.81
C SER A 386 -11.85 -12.34 5.40
N LEU A 387 -12.79 -13.11 4.83
CA LEU A 387 -12.74 -13.49 3.42
C LEU A 387 -12.65 -12.24 2.53
N PRO A 388 -12.04 -12.35 1.33
CA PRO A 388 -12.08 -11.26 0.36
C PRO A 388 -13.50 -10.80 0.09
N HIS A 389 -13.76 -9.50 0.05
CA HIS A 389 -15.07 -8.96 -0.26
C HIS A 389 -14.94 -7.55 -0.83
N PHE A 390 -15.94 -7.11 -1.59
CA PHE A 390 -16.08 -5.71 -1.93
C PHE A 390 -16.68 -4.96 -0.74
N ASN A 391 -16.19 -3.75 -0.47
CA ASN A 391 -16.54 -3.04 0.75
C ASN A 391 -17.55 -1.92 0.46
N ASP A 392 -18.70 -1.95 1.12
CA ASP A 392 -19.73 -0.91 1.05
C ASP A 392 -19.27 0.45 1.63
N LYS A 393 -18.14 0.49 2.35
CA LYS A 393 -17.50 1.73 2.81
C LYS A 393 -16.46 2.26 1.84
N ASN A 394 -16.07 1.47 0.83
CA ASN A 394 -15.14 1.89 -0.20
C ASN A 394 -15.93 2.52 -1.36
N PRO A 395 -15.80 3.84 -1.61
CA PRO A 395 -16.56 4.51 -2.66
C PRO A 395 -16.29 3.94 -4.05
N LYS A 396 -15.12 3.31 -4.28
CA LYS A 396 -14.81 2.68 -5.57
C LYS A 396 -15.65 1.43 -5.82
N ASP A 397 -15.85 0.60 -4.79
CA ASP A 397 -16.57 -0.67 -4.92
C ASP A 397 -18.07 -0.44 -5.12
N LEU A 398 -18.62 0.53 -4.38
CA LEU A 398 -19.99 0.98 -4.58
C LEU A 398 -20.21 1.51 -6.01
N LEU A 399 -19.38 2.45 -6.48
CA LEU A 399 -19.50 3.02 -7.83
C LEU A 399 -19.34 2.01 -8.96
N ASN A 400 -18.60 0.93 -8.69
CA ASN A 400 -18.35 -0.16 -9.61
C ASN A 400 -19.47 -1.20 -9.65
N GLY A 401 -20.48 -1.07 -8.78
CA GLY A 401 -21.61 -2.00 -8.66
C GLY A 401 -21.21 -3.38 -8.15
N THR A 402 -19.95 -3.57 -7.72
CA THR A 402 -19.43 -4.90 -7.35
C THR A 402 -20.03 -5.42 -6.06
N VAL A 403 -20.47 -4.51 -5.19
CA VAL A 403 -21.20 -4.83 -3.94
C VAL A 403 -22.54 -5.52 -4.22
N LEU A 404 -23.16 -5.28 -5.39
CA LEU A 404 -24.38 -5.99 -5.82
C LEU A 404 -24.10 -7.28 -6.60
N THR A 405 -22.91 -7.42 -7.18
CA THR A 405 -22.55 -8.62 -7.96
C THR A 405 -22.01 -9.73 -7.07
N VAL A 406 -21.35 -9.36 -5.97
CA VAL A 406 -20.73 -10.25 -5.00
C VAL A 406 -20.95 -9.61 -3.64
N HIS A 407 -22.03 -10.02 -2.97
CA HIS A 407 -22.46 -9.46 -1.68
C HIS A 407 -21.75 -10.17 -0.51
N GLY A 408 -21.06 -11.28 -0.80
CA GLY A 408 -20.17 -12.01 0.11
C GLY A 408 -19.32 -13.01 -0.66
N ILE A 409 -18.62 -13.90 0.05
CA ILE A 409 -18.09 -15.11 -0.55
C ILE A 409 -18.80 -16.27 0.13
N TRP A 410 -19.60 -17.01 -0.62
CA TRP A 410 -20.19 -18.26 -0.15
C TRP A 410 -19.10 -19.29 0.10
N SER A 411 -18.27 -19.60 -0.91
CA SER A 411 -17.23 -20.62 -0.82
C SER A 411 -15.91 -20.17 -1.45
N MET A 412 -14.80 -20.59 -0.88
CA MET A 412 -13.47 -20.36 -1.44
C MET A 412 -12.53 -21.53 -1.17
N GLN A 413 -11.85 -21.97 -2.22
CA GLN A 413 -10.74 -22.91 -2.19
C GLN A 413 -9.47 -22.25 -2.70
N VAL A 414 -8.37 -22.45 -1.97
CA VAL A 414 -7.05 -21.96 -2.39
C VAL A 414 -6.11 -23.13 -2.57
N TYR A 415 -5.52 -23.21 -3.76
CA TYR A 415 -4.55 -24.22 -4.13
C TYR A 415 -3.18 -23.58 -4.26
N ALA A 416 -2.18 -24.12 -3.56
CA ALA A 416 -0.81 -23.84 -3.90
C ALA A 416 -0.45 -24.61 -5.17
N THR A 417 0.08 -23.93 -6.19
CA THR A 417 0.63 -24.56 -7.40
C THR A 417 2.15 -24.67 -7.35
N LYS A 418 2.79 -23.80 -6.56
CA LYS A 418 4.22 -23.84 -6.25
C LYS A 418 4.46 -23.19 -4.90
N LEU A 419 5.26 -23.79 -4.00
CA LEU A 419 5.75 -23.14 -2.78
C LEU A 419 7.24 -23.35 -2.58
N GLU A 420 7.89 -22.33 -2.05
CA GLU A 420 9.28 -22.34 -1.59
C GLU A 420 9.30 -21.77 -0.17
N TYR A 421 10.19 -22.29 0.67
CA TYR A 421 10.35 -21.84 2.05
C TYR A 421 11.81 -21.45 2.35
N LYS A 422 11.97 -20.53 3.30
CA LYS A 422 13.25 -20.12 3.87
C LYS A 422 13.06 -19.85 5.36
N GLY A 423 13.46 -20.81 6.20
CA GLY A 423 13.07 -20.81 7.60
C GLY A 423 11.55 -20.84 7.78
N LYS A 424 10.96 -19.74 8.25
CA LYS A 424 9.50 -19.56 8.40
C LYS A 424 8.88 -18.70 7.29
N GLU A 425 9.69 -18.14 6.40
CA GLU A 425 9.17 -17.41 5.27
C GLU A 425 8.72 -18.40 4.19
N ILE A 426 7.61 -18.10 3.55
CA ILE A 426 7.10 -18.88 2.43
C ILE A 426 6.75 -17.94 1.29
N ARG A 427 6.99 -18.40 0.06
CA ARG A 427 6.58 -17.71 -1.17
C ARG A 427 6.12 -18.73 -2.18
N GLY A 428 5.35 -18.31 -3.16
CA GLY A 428 4.86 -19.23 -4.16
C GLY A 428 3.75 -18.63 -5.00
N GLU A 429 3.06 -19.52 -5.70
CA GLU A 429 1.93 -19.20 -6.54
C GLU A 429 0.69 -19.89 -5.97
N LEU A 430 -0.36 -19.10 -5.73
CA LEU A 430 -1.63 -19.56 -5.18
C LEU A 430 -2.76 -19.33 -6.19
N GLN A 431 -3.48 -20.38 -6.53
CA GLN A 431 -4.69 -20.33 -7.33
C GLN A 431 -5.91 -20.28 -6.41
N TYR A 432 -6.72 -19.24 -6.58
CA TYR A 432 -7.97 -19.00 -5.88
C TYR A 432 -9.13 -19.44 -6.75
N LYS A 433 -10.05 -20.21 -6.18
CA LYS A 433 -11.39 -20.49 -6.71
C LYS A 433 -12.40 -19.99 -5.70
N ILE A 434 -13.26 -19.09 -6.13
CA ILE A 434 -14.21 -18.39 -5.27
C ILE A 434 -15.59 -18.51 -5.90
N GLN A 435 -16.60 -18.71 -5.07
CA GLN A 435 -17.99 -18.73 -5.44
C GLN A 435 -18.83 -17.88 -4.51
N ASP A 436 -19.81 -17.20 -5.09
CA ASP A 436 -20.91 -16.53 -4.40
C ASP A 436 -22.21 -16.85 -5.14
N HIS A 437 -23.36 -16.55 -4.56
CA HIS A 437 -24.66 -16.81 -5.18
C HIS A 437 -25.30 -15.52 -5.67
N PHE A 438 -25.86 -15.57 -6.88
CA PHE A 438 -26.75 -14.54 -7.38
C PHE A 438 -28.19 -14.97 -7.14
N GLY A 439 -28.60 -14.85 -5.89
CA GLY A 439 -29.95 -15.11 -5.41
C GLY A 439 -30.15 -14.44 -4.06
N LEU A 440 -31.39 -14.44 -3.58
CA LEU A 440 -31.74 -13.96 -2.26
C LEU A 440 -32.30 -15.11 -1.45
N ASP A 441 -32.10 -15.09 -0.13
CA ASP A 441 -32.82 -15.97 0.78
C ASP A 441 -33.88 -15.21 1.59
N THR A 442 -34.63 -15.93 2.42
CA THR A 442 -35.66 -15.31 3.27
C THR A 442 -35.07 -14.31 4.27
N GLU A 443 -33.83 -14.50 4.74
CA GLU A 443 -33.19 -13.62 5.73
C GLU A 443 -32.84 -12.27 5.11
N ASP A 444 -32.55 -12.20 3.80
CA ASP A 444 -32.32 -10.95 3.08
C ASP A 444 -33.54 -10.01 3.07
N ILE A 445 -34.75 -10.54 3.19
CA ILE A 445 -36.00 -9.80 2.92
C ILE A 445 -36.97 -9.83 4.12
N ASN A 446 -36.79 -10.74 5.06
CA ASN A 446 -37.68 -10.85 6.20
C ASN A 446 -37.04 -10.32 7.48
N HIS A 447 -37.14 -9.01 7.69
CA HIS A 447 -36.71 -8.34 8.93
C HIS A 447 -37.93 -7.96 9.81
N PRO A 448 -38.43 -8.87 10.67
CA PRO A 448 -39.63 -8.64 11.47
C PRO A 448 -39.42 -7.72 12.68
N ASP A 449 -38.17 -7.52 13.12
CA ASP A 449 -37.84 -6.70 14.30
C ASP A 449 -37.37 -5.28 13.94
N LEU A 450 -37.65 -4.32 14.84
CA LEU A 450 -37.23 -2.91 14.70
C LEU A 450 -35.81 -2.64 15.21
N VAL A 451 -35.24 -3.57 16.00
CA VAL A 451 -33.98 -3.40 16.72
C VAL A 451 -33.04 -4.49 16.25
N ASP A 452 -32.00 -4.09 15.53
CA ASP A 452 -30.88 -4.95 15.16
C ASP A 452 -29.86 -4.85 16.31
N GLU A 453 -29.63 -5.93 17.08
CA GLU A 453 -28.67 -5.92 18.21
C GLU A 453 -27.22 -5.66 17.73
N ASP A 454 -26.94 -5.87 16.44
CA ASP A 454 -25.66 -5.58 15.80
C ASP A 454 -25.62 -4.22 15.09
N SER A 455 -26.56 -3.31 15.42
CA SER A 455 -26.61 -1.96 14.85
C SER A 455 -25.52 -1.03 15.40
N ASN A 456 -24.26 -1.27 15.03
CA ASN A 456 -23.32 -0.17 14.89
C ASN A 456 -23.75 0.64 13.66
N LEU A 457 -24.49 1.74 13.90
CA LEU A 457 -24.86 2.76 12.92
C LEU A 457 -23.67 3.11 12.00
N ILE A 458 -23.67 2.70 10.72
CA ILE A 458 -22.96 3.43 9.66
C ILE A 458 -23.80 3.47 8.37
N HIS A 459 -23.96 4.69 7.89
CA HIS A 459 -24.85 5.22 6.87
C HIS A 459 -24.43 4.86 5.43
N SER A 460 -25.32 4.25 4.62
CA SER A 460 -25.44 4.48 3.15
C SER A 460 -26.60 3.69 2.51
N VAL A 461 -26.91 2.47 2.97
CA VAL A 461 -27.99 1.63 2.46
C VAL A 461 -28.84 1.14 3.64
N PRO A 462 -30.18 1.28 3.63
CA PRO A 462 -30.99 0.67 4.67
C PRO A 462 -30.83 -0.86 4.60
N LYS A 463 -30.34 -1.51 5.67
CA LYS A 463 -30.27 -2.98 5.81
C LYS A 463 -31.61 -3.68 5.59
N LYS A 464 -32.72 -2.93 5.66
CA LYS A 464 -34.06 -3.41 5.34
C LYS A 464 -34.24 -3.47 3.83
N PHE A 465 -33.62 -4.45 3.19
CA PHE A 465 -33.69 -4.64 1.74
C PHE A 465 -35.14 -4.81 1.25
N GLU A 466 -36.05 -5.28 2.11
CA GLU A 466 -37.49 -5.35 1.83
C GLU A 466 -38.16 -3.99 1.62
N MET A 467 -37.52 -2.90 2.03
CA MET A 467 -38.01 -1.55 1.76
C MET A 467 -37.65 -1.07 0.35
N LEU A 468 -36.67 -1.72 -0.30
CA LEU A 468 -36.20 -1.38 -1.64
C LEU A 468 -36.99 -2.17 -2.69
N GLU A 469 -37.61 -1.47 -3.63
CA GLU A 469 -38.45 -2.08 -4.67
C GLU A 469 -37.70 -3.08 -5.56
N GLY A 470 -36.40 -2.84 -5.80
CA GLY A 470 -35.57 -3.74 -6.59
C GLY A 470 -35.34 -5.09 -5.91
N PHE A 471 -35.01 -5.10 -4.61
CA PHE A 471 -34.82 -6.32 -3.84
C PHE A 471 -36.13 -7.09 -3.64
N ARG A 472 -37.25 -6.39 -3.37
CA ARG A 472 -38.57 -7.03 -3.38
C ARG A 472 -38.90 -7.69 -4.72
N SER A 473 -38.57 -7.02 -5.81
CA SER A 473 -38.82 -7.56 -7.16
C SER A 473 -37.94 -8.76 -7.46
N TRP A 474 -36.66 -8.72 -7.06
CA TRP A 474 -35.75 -9.86 -7.16
C TRP A 474 -36.31 -11.07 -6.38
N TYR A 475 -36.68 -10.87 -5.12
CA TYR A 475 -37.23 -11.93 -4.28
C TYR A 475 -38.51 -12.54 -4.86
N LEU A 476 -39.42 -11.70 -5.38
CA LEU A 476 -40.62 -12.19 -6.05
C LEU A 476 -40.26 -13.01 -7.29
N LEU A 477 -39.39 -12.52 -8.17
CA LEU A 477 -38.96 -13.23 -9.37
C LEU A 477 -38.41 -14.63 -9.02
N GLN A 478 -37.63 -14.74 -7.96
CA GLN A 478 -37.02 -15.99 -7.51
C GLN A 478 -38.03 -16.93 -6.82
N HIS A 479 -38.65 -16.51 -5.73
CA HIS A 479 -39.38 -17.41 -4.82
C HIS A 479 -40.87 -17.55 -5.10
N TYR A 480 -41.51 -16.55 -5.71
CA TYR A 480 -42.95 -16.61 -5.93
C TYR A 480 -43.25 -17.66 -7.01
N LYS A 481 -43.96 -18.73 -6.63
CA LYS A 481 -44.31 -19.89 -7.48
C LYS A 481 -44.68 -19.59 -8.93
N PRO A 482 -45.49 -18.56 -9.24
CA PRO A 482 -45.82 -18.23 -10.62
C PRO A 482 -44.69 -17.63 -11.46
N TYR A 483 -43.62 -17.10 -10.86
CA TYR A 483 -42.46 -16.56 -11.57
C TYR A 483 -41.33 -17.57 -11.72
N ASP A 484 -40.85 -18.14 -10.61
CA ASP A 484 -39.93 -19.29 -10.60
C ASP A 484 -38.65 -19.10 -11.46
N TYR A 485 -37.98 -17.94 -11.32
CA TYR A 485 -36.70 -17.68 -12.00
C TYR A 485 -35.53 -18.27 -11.21
N GLN A 486 -34.66 -18.98 -11.90
CA GLN A 486 -33.55 -19.73 -11.34
C GLN A 486 -32.35 -18.82 -10.99
N PRO A 487 -31.91 -18.78 -9.72
CA PRO A 487 -30.65 -18.15 -9.33
C PRO A 487 -29.47 -18.94 -9.91
N PHE A 488 -28.26 -18.39 -9.78
CA PHE A 488 -27.05 -19.00 -10.31
C PHE A 488 -25.82 -18.70 -9.45
N ILE A 489 -24.80 -19.53 -9.58
CA ILE A 489 -23.53 -19.37 -8.89
C ILE A 489 -22.65 -18.40 -9.67
N THR A 490 -22.08 -17.41 -9.00
CA THR A 490 -21.03 -16.55 -9.53
C THR A 490 -19.68 -17.15 -9.22
N THR A 491 -18.93 -17.51 -10.24
CA THR A 491 -17.58 -18.08 -10.12
C THR A 491 -16.52 -17.02 -10.39
N ILE A 492 -15.50 -16.99 -9.54
CA ILE A 492 -14.35 -16.08 -9.65
C ILE A 492 -13.08 -16.90 -9.51
N GLN A 493 -12.16 -16.77 -10.47
CA GLN A 493 -10.91 -17.54 -10.46
C GLN A 493 -9.71 -16.71 -10.86
N PHE A 494 -8.66 -16.73 -10.03
CA PHE A 494 -7.41 -16.05 -10.34
C PHE A 494 -6.21 -16.67 -9.62
N THR A 495 -5.01 -16.32 -10.09
CA THR A 495 -3.74 -16.75 -9.49
C THR A 495 -2.95 -15.53 -9.01
N ILE A 496 -2.40 -15.60 -7.80
CA ILE A 496 -1.51 -14.61 -7.17
C ILE A 496 -0.12 -15.20 -6.97
#